data_AF-A0A5N8ZHW1-F1
#
_entry.id   AF-A0A5N8ZHW1-F1
#
_cell.length_a   1.000
_cell.length_b   1.000
_cell.length_c   1.000
_cell.angle_alpha   90.00
_cell.angle_beta   90.00
_cell.angle_gamma   90.00
#
_symmetry.space_group_name_H-M   'P 1'
#
loop_
_entity.id
_entity.type
_entity.pdbx_description
1 polymer ?
#
loop_
_entity_poly.entity_id
_entity_poly.type
_entity_poly.pdbx_seq_one_letter_code
_entity_poly.pdbx_strand_id
1 'polypeptide(L)'
;MSLFIRRSTLAGTFIGIVLGAFYSIGGALMDALVSVGALTSSGTSGLGLGTILAFGALIVMPVLGMTAGFLISFAAIGFYKYIIR
;
A
#
# COMPACT_ATOMS: atom_id res chain seq x y z
N MET A 1 7.11 3.80 23.34
CA MET A 1 7.09 2.92 22.14
C MET A 1 8.51 2.42 21.89
N SER A 2 8.74 1.12 21.69
CA SER A 2 10.11 0.58 21.51
C SER A 2 10.75 1.11 20.22
N LEU A 3 12.07 1.29 20.23
CA LEU A 3 12.84 1.79 19.07
C LEU A 3 12.63 0.89 17.83
N PHE A 4 12.47 -0.42 18.06
CA PHE A 4 12.20 -1.40 17.03
C PHE A 4 10.85 -1.17 16.34
N ILE A 5 9.76 -1.01 17.10
CA ILE A 5 8.43 -0.72 16.53
C ILE A 5 8.48 0.55 15.68
N ARG A 6 9.12 1.61 16.19
CA ARG A 6 9.22 2.88 15.45
C ARG A 6 9.92 2.71 14.10
N ARG A 7 11.05 1.99 14.05
CA ARG A 7 11.81 1.79 12.81
C ARG A 7 11.03 0.96 11.79
N SER A 8 10.40 -0.12 12.22
CA SER A 8 9.61 -0.99 11.34
C SER A 8 8.33 -0.33 10.84
N THR A 9 7.64 0.45 11.68
CA THR A 9 6.47 1.23 11.25
C THR A 9 6.88 2.26 10.20
N LEU A 10 8.00 2.96 10.39
CA LEU A 10 8.53 3.90 9.40
C LEU A 10 8.91 3.22 8.09
N ALA A 11 9.57 2.05 8.17
CA ALA A 11 9.90 1.25 6.99
C ALA A 11 8.63 0.81 6.25
N GLY A 12 7.61 0.35 6.98
CA GLY A 12 6.32 -0.01 6.42
C GLY A 12 5.62 1.16 5.72
N THR A 13 5.60 2.35 6.33
CA THR A 13 5.06 3.56 5.69
C THR A 13 5.81 3.90 4.40
N PHE A 14 7.15 3.85 4.40
CA PHE A 14 7.95 4.11 3.21
C PHE A 14 7.67 3.12 2.08
N ILE A 15 7.60 1.83 2.42
CA ILE A 15 7.20 0.77 1.46
C ILE A 15 5.81 1.07 0.92
N GLY A 16 4.86 1.43 1.77
CA GLY A 16 3.50 1.80 1.38
C GLY A 16 3.44 3.01 0.44
N ILE A 17 4.29 4.03 0.63
CA ILE A 17 4.42 5.17 -0.29
C ILE A 17 4.90 4.70 -1.66
N VAL A 18 5.96 3.89 -1.70
CA VAL A 18 6.52 3.37 -2.96
C VAL A 18 5.50 2.51 -3.70
N LEU A 19 4.82 1.60 -3.00
CA LEU A 19 3.78 0.74 -3.59
C LEU A 19 2.56 1.56 -4.05
N GLY A 20 2.14 2.55 -3.26
CA GLY A 20 1.07 3.47 -3.64
C GLY A 20 1.41 4.25 -4.91
N ALA A 21 2.65 4.73 -5.04
CA ALA A 21 3.12 5.42 -6.24
C ALA A 21 3.03 4.51 -7.47
N PHE A 22 3.57 3.29 -7.39
CA PHE A 22 3.47 2.32 -8.50
C PHE A 22 2.03 1.97 -8.87
N TYR A 23 1.18 1.72 -7.88
CA TYR A 23 -0.23 1.41 -8.11
C TYR A 23 -0.98 2.59 -8.75
N SER A 24 -0.72 3.82 -8.29
CA SER A 24 -1.38 5.01 -8.83
C SER A 24 -1.02 5.27 -10.28
N ILE A 25 0.27 5.15 -10.63
CA ILE A 25 0.77 5.37 -11.99
C ILE A 25 0.26 4.25 -12.91
N GLY A 26 0.39 2.99 -12.48
CA GLY A 26 -0.07 1.84 -13.25
C GLY A 26 -1.59 1.86 -13.47
N GLY A 27 -2.35 2.17 -12.42
CA GLY A 27 -3.81 2.27 -12.48
C GLY A 27 -4.29 3.41 -13.38
N ALA A 28 -3.71 4.60 -13.27
CA ALA A 28 -4.06 5.74 -14.13
C ALA A 28 -3.70 5.47 -15.60
N LEU A 29 -2.57 4.81 -15.86
CA LEU A 29 -2.17 4.43 -17.22
C LEU A 29 -3.15 3.43 -17.84
N MET A 30 -3.52 2.38 -17.10
CA MET A 30 -4.49 1.39 -17.57
C MET A 30 -5.86 2.02 -17.82
N ASP A 31 -6.31 2.91 -16.93
CA ASP A 31 -7.57 3.62 -17.12
C ASP A 31 -7.56 4.50 -18.37
N ALA A 32 -6.45 5.22 -18.63
CA ALA A 32 -6.30 6.02 -19.84
C ALA A 32 -6.33 5.15 -21.11
N LEU A 33 -5.64 4.01 -21.10
CA LEU A 33 -5.63 3.07 -22.23
C LEU A 33 -7.01 2.47 -22.51
N VAL A 34 -7.77 2.14 -21.46
CA VAL A 34 -9.14 1.64 -21.61
C VAL A 34 -10.07 2.75 -22.10
N SER A 35 -9.93 3.98 -21.62
CA SER A 35 -10.74 5.12 -22.07
C SER A 35 -10.54 5.50 -23.53
N VAL A 36 -9.31 5.38 -24.05
CA VAL A 36 -9.02 5.64 -25.46
C VAL A 36 -9.44 4.45 -26.35
N GLY A 37 -9.91 3.35 -25.77
CA GLY A 37 -10.30 2.14 -26.50
C GLY A 37 -9.12 1.32 -27.01
N ALA A 38 -7.91 1.59 -26.51
CA ALA A 38 -6.71 0.83 -26.86
C ALA A 38 -6.69 -0.55 -26.17
N LEU A 39 -7.40 -0.69 -25.04
CA LEU A 39 -7.57 -1.94 -24.31
C LEU A 39 -9.04 -2.11 -23.91
N THR A 40 -9.51 -3.36 -23.87
CA THR A 40 -10.83 -3.71 -23.30
C THR A 40 -10.64 -4.36 -21.93
N SER A 41 -11.42 -3.94 -20.95
CA SER A 41 -11.36 -4.48 -19.59
C SER A 41 -12.75 -4.63 -19.01
N SER A 42 -13.01 -5.74 -18.33
CA SER A 42 -14.23 -5.95 -17.53
C SER A 42 -14.10 -5.38 -16.11
N GLY A 43 -12.88 -5.01 -15.69
CA GLY A 43 -12.59 -4.57 -14.32
C GLY A 43 -12.50 -3.06 -14.15
N THR A 44 -12.37 -2.29 -15.23
CA THR A 44 -12.41 -0.82 -15.20
C THR A 44 -13.14 -0.31 -16.44
N SER A 45 -13.98 0.71 -16.24
CA SER A 45 -14.66 1.43 -17.31
C SER A 45 -13.79 2.54 -17.94
N GLY A 46 -12.50 2.57 -17.62
CA GLY A 46 -11.60 3.69 -17.94
C GLY A 46 -11.69 4.83 -16.91
N LEU A 47 -11.23 6.02 -17.29
CA LEU A 47 -11.31 7.29 -16.55
C LEU A 47 -12.63 7.42 -15.79
N GLY A 48 -12.56 7.13 -14.49
CA GLY A 48 -13.72 6.95 -13.63
C GLY A 48 -13.31 6.32 -12.30
N LEU A 49 -13.97 5.24 -11.90
CA LEU A 49 -13.69 4.57 -10.62
C LEU A 49 -12.27 4.02 -10.52
N GLY A 50 -11.68 3.52 -11.63
CA GLY A 50 -10.31 3.00 -11.63
C GLY A 50 -9.28 4.07 -11.25
N THR A 51 -9.47 5.28 -11.75
CA THR A 51 -8.59 6.43 -11.52
C THR A 51 -8.73 6.92 -10.09
N ILE A 52 -9.95 6.96 -9.55
CA ILE A 52 -10.20 7.28 -8.13
C ILE A 52 -9.51 6.26 -7.22
N LEU A 53 -9.60 4.97 -7.54
CA LEU A 53 -8.89 3.90 -6.82
C LEU A 53 -7.36 4.02 -6.95
N ALA A 54 -6.87 4.36 -8.15
CA ALA A 54 -5.44 4.54 -8.41
C ALA A 54 -4.86 5.67 -7.56
N PHE A 55 -5.48 6.85 -7.55
CA PHE A 55 -5.04 7.95 -6.69
C PHE A 55 -5.33 7.71 -5.20
N GLY A 56 -6.42 7.02 -4.88
CA GLY A 56 -6.71 6.59 -3.51
C GLY A 56 -5.60 5.72 -2.91
N ALA A 57 -4.93 4.91 -3.73
CA ALA A 57 -3.80 4.10 -3.29
C ALA A 57 -2.60 4.91 -2.78
N LEU A 58 -2.44 6.18 -3.21
CA LEU A 58 -1.39 7.07 -2.67
C LEU A 58 -1.58 7.36 -1.19
N ILE A 59 -2.80 7.24 -0.67
CA ILE A 59 -3.12 7.45 0.75
C ILE A 59 -3.28 6.10 1.46
N VAL A 60 -4.02 5.18 0.85
CA VAL A 60 -4.35 3.89 1.46
C VAL A 60 -3.09 3.02 1.63
N MET A 61 -2.19 2.95 0.64
CA MET A 61 -1.01 2.09 0.73
C MET A 61 -0.01 2.53 1.82
N PRO A 62 0.31 3.82 2.01
CA PRO A 62 1.10 4.26 3.17
C PRO A 62 0.47 3.90 4.52
N VAL A 63 -0.84 4.06 4.64
CA VAL A 63 -1.57 3.73 5.88
C VAL A 63 -1.53 2.22 6.13
N LEU A 64 -1.77 1.40 5.11
CA LEU A 64 -1.65 -0.06 5.20
C LEU A 64 -0.22 -0.51 5.53
N GLY A 65 0.78 0.12 4.91
CA GLY A 65 2.19 -0.17 5.20
C GLY A 65 2.56 0.18 6.65
N MET A 66 2.09 1.33 7.14
CA MET A 66 2.28 1.76 8.53
C MET A 66 1.67 0.77 9.52
N THR A 67 0.41 0.38 9.30
CA THR A 67 -0.32 -0.54 10.20
C THR A 67 0.30 -1.93 10.16
N ALA A 68 0.67 -2.44 8.98
CA ALA A 68 1.38 -3.72 8.85
C ALA A 68 2.73 -3.71 9.58
N GLY A 69 3.55 -2.68 9.39
CA GLY A 69 4.85 -2.55 10.06
C GLY A 69 4.74 -2.48 11.59
N PHE A 70 3.68 -1.82 12.09
CA PHE A 70 3.36 -1.82 13.52
C PHE A 70 2.97 -3.21 14.03
N LEU A 71 2.02 -3.89 13.37
CA LEU A 71 1.52 -5.21 13.77
C LEU A 71 2.61 -6.28 13.77
N ILE A 72 3.44 -6.31 12.73
CA ILE A 72 4.59 -7.24 12.63
C ILE A 72 5.53 -7.04 13.82
N SER A 73 5.83 -5.80 14.15
CA SER A 73 6.76 -5.49 15.25
C SER A 73 6.19 -5.82 16.62
N PHE A 74 4.89 -5.59 16.79
CA PHE A 74 4.18 -5.96 18.01
C PHE A 74 4.20 -7.48 18.22
N ALA A 75 3.88 -8.25 17.17
CA ALA A 75 3.94 -9.71 17.20
C ALA A 75 5.36 -10.23 17.46
N ALA A 76 6.38 -9.66 16.80
CA ALA A 76 7.77 -10.06 16.97
C ALA A 76 8.27 -9.85 18.40
N ILE A 77 7.94 -8.74 19.04
CA ILE A 77 8.31 -8.48 20.44
C ILE A 77 7.60 -9.44 21.39
N GLY A 78 6.31 -9.71 21.15
CA GLY A 78 5.55 -10.69 21.93
C GLY A 78 6.19 -12.08 21.87
N PHE A 79 6.56 -12.52 20.66
CA PHE A 79 7.22 -13.80 20.43
C PHE A 79 8.62 -13.87 21.06
N TYR A 80 9.45 -12.83 20.90
CA TYR A 80 10.78 -12.76 21.53
C TYR A 80 10.71 -12.85 23.05
N LYS A 81 9.75 -12.14 23.66
CA LYS A 81 9.50 -12.21 25.12
C LYS A 81 9.01 -13.58 25.57
N TYR A 82 8.29 -14.31 24.72
CA TYR A 82 7.84 -15.67 25.02
C TYR A 82 9.00 -16.68 25.02
N ILE A 83 9.94 -16.56 24.07
CA ILE A 83 11.09 -17.47 23.96
C ILE A 83 12.10 -17.33 25.10
N ILE A 84 12.37 -16.10 25.55
CA ILE A 84 13.41 -15.81 26.56
C ILE A 84 12.88 -15.95 28.00
N ARG A 85 11.60 -16.27 28.14
CA ARG A 85 10.97 -16.58 29.41
C ARG A 85 11.22 -18.03 29.79
#